data_AF-A0A2V5NYD7-F1
#
_entry.id   AF-A0A2V5NYD7-F1
#
_cell.length_a   1.000
_cell.length_b   1.000
_cell.length_c   1.000
_cell.angle_alpha   90.00
_cell.angle_beta   90.00
_cell.angle_gamma   90.00
#
_symmetry.space_group_name_H-M   'P 1'
#
loop_
_entity.id
_entity.type
_entity.pdbx_description
1 polymer ?
#
loop_
_entity_poly.entity_id
_entity_poly.type
_entity_poly.pdbx_seq_one_letter_code
_entity_poly.pdbx_strand_id
1 'polypeptide(L)'
;MLASPSSHQAILNAWAKASTWLVGRYVVMPNHVHLFCAPNGIDASSLERWMRFWKSYATGLIGKQGQVWQRHHWDRQLRRGESYGEKWEYVRNNPVRHGYVTDASDWPYQGELNELRW
;
A
#
# COMPACT_ATOMS: atom_id res chain seq x y z
N MET A 1 -15.49 -3.37 -1.90
CA MET A 1 -14.41 -3.64 -0.95
C MET A 1 -13.09 -3.62 -1.73
N LEU A 2 -11.98 -3.17 -1.12
CA LEU A 2 -10.64 -3.17 -1.74
C LEU A 2 -9.95 -4.54 -1.66
N ALA A 3 -10.27 -5.35 -0.66
CA ALA A 3 -9.82 -6.73 -0.53
C ALA A 3 -10.59 -7.66 -1.49
N SER A 4 -10.24 -7.59 -2.79
CA SER A 4 -10.72 -8.51 -3.82
C SER A 4 -9.62 -8.74 -4.87
N PRO A 5 -9.62 -9.86 -5.61
CA PRO A 5 -8.58 -10.13 -6.61
C PRO A 5 -8.45 -9.01 -7.66
N SER A 6 -9.58 -8.51 -8.16
CA SER A 6 -9.61 -7.42 -9.15
C SER A 6 -9.08 -6.09 -8.60
N SER A 7 -9.47 -5.73 -7.38
CA SER A 7 -9.03 -4.48 -6.76
C SER A 7 -7.56 -4.54 -6.38
N HIS A 8 -7.11 -5.68 -5.85
CA HIS A 8 -5.70 -5.92 -5.54
C HIS A 8 -4.85 -5.81 -6.80
N GLN A 9 -5.21 -6.49 -7.89
CA GLN A 9 -4.48 -6.40 -9.16
C GLN A 9 -4.46 -4.95 -9.72
N ALA A 10 -5.58 -4.23 -9.63
CA ALA A 10 -5.64 -2.83 -10.05
C ALA A 10 -4.69 -1.93 -9.25
N ILE A 11 -4.58 -2.16 -7.94
CA ILE A 11 -3.65 -1.43 -7.06
C ILE A 11 -2.19 -1.75 -7.44
N LEU A 12 -1.85 -3.01 -7.66
CA LEU A 12 -0.50 -3.40 -8.10
C LEU A 12 -0.13 -2.75 -9.44
N ASN A 13 -1.05 -2.76 -10.41
CA ASN A 13 -0.87 -2.11 -11.70
C ASN A 13 -0.66 -0.59 -11.54
N ALA A 14 -1.41 0.04 -10.63
CA ALA A 14 -1.27 1.47 -10.37
C ALA A 14 0.10 1.81 -9.75
N TRP A 15 0.56 1.02 -8.79
CA TRP A 15 1.90 1.19 -8.21
C TRP A 15 3.00 0.94 -9.23
N ALA A 16 2.88 -0.06 -10.10
CA ALA A 16 3.84 -0.31 -11.18
C ALA A 16 3.92 0.87 -12.19
N LYS A 17 2.83 1.63 -12.38
CA LYS A 17 2.83 2.84 -13.22
C LYS A 17 3.34 4.08 -12.49
N ALA A 18 3.26 4.12 -11.17
CA ALA A 18 3.65 5.26 -10.35
C ALA A 18 5.13 5.20 -9.94
N SER A 19 6.04 5.21 -10.92
CA SER A 19 7.45 4.86 -10.76
C SER A 19 8.33 5.87 -10.01
N THR A 20 7.83 7.05 -9.66
CA THR A 20 8.61 8.06 -8.92
C THR A 20 8.87 7.67 -7.47
N TRP A 21 8.11 6.70 -6.93
CA TRP A 21 8.36 6.05 -5.66
C TRP A 21 8.25 4.54 -5.83
N LEU A 22 9.04 3.81 -5.07
CA LEU A 22 8.97 2.35 -5.00
C LEU A 22 8.04 1.94 -3.86
N VAL A 23 7.20 0.94 -4.12
CA VAL A 23 6.41 0.27 -3.08
C VAL A 23 7.16 -0.98 -2.64
N GLY A 24 7.36 -1.13 -1.33
CA GLY A 24 7.95 -2.32 -0.73
C GLY A 24 6.88 -3.29 -0.28
N ARG A 25 6.90 -3.63 1.01
CA ARG A 25 5.87 -4.46 1.64
C ARG A 25 4.55 -3.72 1.77
N TYR A 26 3.44 -4.46 1.66
CA TYR A 26 2.10 -3.89 1.74
C TYR A 26 1.07 -4.90 2.24
N VAL A 27 -0.07 -4.38 2.72
CA VAL A 27 -1.29 -5.12 3.04
C VAL A 27 -2.49 -4.29 2.55
N VAL A 28 -3.32 -4.88 1.69
CA VAL A 28 -4.60 -4.32 1.26
C VAL A 28 -5.70 -4.86 2.18
N MET A 29 -6.32 -3.94 2.92
CA MET A 29 -7.45 -4.21 3.80
C MET A 29 -8.76 -3.91 3.05
N PRO A 30 -9.92 -4.40 3.51
CA PRO A 30 -11.22 -4.12 2.91
C PRO A 30 -11.54 -2.65 2.62
N ASN A 31 -11.06 -1.74 3.47
CA ASN A 31 -11.38 -0.31 3.49
C ASN A 31 -10.16 0.64 3.38
N HIS A 32 -8.93 0.12 3.44
CA HIS A 32 -7.70 0.92 3.33
C HIS A 32 -6.50 0.05 2.89
N VAL A 33 -5.34 0.67 2.72
CA VAL A 33 -4.09 -0.04 2.38
C VAL A 33 -2.98 0.45 3.28
N HIS A 34 -2.18 -0.47 3.81
CA HIS A 34 -0.88 -0.19 4.41
C HIS A 34 0.21 -0.50 3.40
N LEU A 35 1.18 0.39 3.24
CA LEU A 35 2.31 0.16 2.37
C LEU A 35 3.55 0.88 2.90
N PHE A 36 4.71 0.28 2.66
CA PHE A 36 5.99 0.94 2.81
C PHE A 36 6.42 1.45 1.44
N CYS A 37 6.96 2.67 1.39
CA CYS A 37 7.45 3.24 0.16
C CYS A 37 8.70 4.09 0.40
N ALA A 38 9.50 4.22 -0.66
CA ALA A 38 10.69 5.06 -0.68
C ALA A 38 10.76 5.83 -2.01
N PRO A 39 11.32 7.04 -2.03
CA PRO A 39 11.52 7.79 -3.27
C PRO A 39 12.44 7.01 -4.22
N ASN A 40 12.10 6.99 -5.51
CA ASN A 40 12.89 6.31 -6.54
C ASN A 40 13.88 7.30 -7.19
N GLY A 41 14.91 7.67 -6.44
CA GLY A 41 15.93 8.63 -6.87
C GLY A 41 15.66 10.08 -6.41
N ILE A 42 16.54 10.98 -6.84
CA ILE A 42 16.61 12.37 -6.36
C ILE A 42 15.44 13.22 -6.90
N ASP A 43 14.97 12.91 -8.11
CA ASP A 43 13.89 13.64 -8.78
C ASP A 43 12.49 13.08 -8.46
N ALA A 44 12.37 12.31 -7.38
CA ALA A 44 11.08 11.77 -6.95
C ALA A 44 10.07 12.91 -6.71
N SER A 45 8.89 12.80 -7.33
CA SER A 45 7.79 13.72 -7.06
C SER A 45 7.45 13.75 -5.57
N SER A 46 6.78 14.80 -5.08
CA SER A 46 6.26 14.77 -3.70
C SER A 46 5.39 13.53 -3.44
N LEU A 47 5.46 13.01 -2.20
CA LEU A 47 4.67 11.85 -1.79
C LEU A 47 3.18 12.06 -2.08
N GLU A 48 2.67 13.26 -1.82
CA GLU A 48 1.28 13.64 -2.10
C GLU A 48 0.92 13.52 -3.60
N ARG A 49 1.78 14.03 -4.49
CA ARG A 49 1.56 13.95 -5.94
C ARG A 49 1.57 12.50 -6.41
N TRP A 50 2.50 11.70 -5.89
CA TRP A 50 2.57 10.27 -6.17
C TRP A 50 1.32 9.53 -5.68
N MET A 51 0.86 9.80 -4.45
CA MET A 51 -0.35 9.21 -3.89
C MET A 51 -1.60 9.55 -4.69
N ARG A 52 -1.75 10.82 -5.08
CA ARG A 52 -2.88 11.27 -5.89
C ARG A 52 -2.90 10.56 -7.24
N PHE A 53 -1.74 10.40 -7.86
CA PHE A 53 -1.61 9.74 -9.16
C PHE A 53 -2.05 8.27 -9.10
N TRP A 54 -1.45 7.45 -8.23
CA TRP A 54 -1.76 6.02 -8.22
C TRP A 54 -3.19 5.75 -7.73
N LYS A 55 -3.71 6.56 -6.77
CA LYS A 55 -5.12 6.44 -6.33
C LYS A 55 -6.09 6.73 -7.47
N SER A 56 -5.83 7.77 -8.26
CA SER A 56 -6.65 8.11 -9.43
C SER A 56 -6.60 6.98 -10.47
N TYR A 57 -5.40 6.49 -10.78
CA TYR A 57 -5.22 5.40 -11.75
C TYR A 57 -5.92 4.11 -11.30
N ALA A 58 -5.72 3.70 -10.04
CA ALA A 58 -6.37 2.53 -9.46
C ALA A 58 -7.90 2.66 -9.46
N THR A 59 -8.44 3.86 -9.20
CA THR A 59 -9.90 4.11 -9.26
C THR A 59 -10.46 3.83 -10.65
N GLY A 60 -9.76 4.29 -11.69
CA GLY A 60 -10.13 4.02 -13.09
C GLY A 60 -10.12 2.52 -13.41
N LEU A 61 -9.10 1.79 -12.94
CA LEU A 61 -8.99 0.34 -13.16
C LEU A 61 -10.01 -0.49 -12.36
N ILE A 62 -10.36 -0.06 -11.15
CA ILE A 62 -11.38 -0.72 -10.31
C ILE A 62 -12.78 -0.56 -10.93
N GLY A 63 -12.98 0.39 -11.85
CA GLY A 63 -14.23 0.59 -12.57
C GLY A 63 -15.36 1.12 -11.69
N LYS A 64 -15.03 1.71 -10.53
CA LYS A 64 -16.03 2.28 -9.61
C LYS A 64 -16.20 3.77 -9.84
N GLN A 65 -17.45 4.19 -9.99
CA GLN A 65 -17.84 5.59 -9.89
C GLN A 65 -18.02 5.95 -8.41
N GLY A 66 -17.29 6.96 -7.91
CA GLY A 66 -17.37 7.43 -6.51
C GLY A 66 -16.05 7.35 -5.73
N GLN A 67 -16.12 7.64 -4.42
CA GLN A 67 -14.94 7.69 -3.54
C GLN A 67 -14.46 6.27 -3.18
N VAL A 68 -13.49 5.75 -3.93
CA VAL A 68 -12.82 4.46 -3.64
C VAL A 68 -11.84 4.57 -2.48
N TRP A 69 -11.23 5.75 -2.31
CA TRP A 69 -10.20 6.03 -1.31
C TRP A 69 -10.73 6.95 -0.22
N GLN A 70 -10.31 6.72 1.02
CA GLN A 70 -10.48 7.70 2.08
C GLN A 70 -9.76 9.02 1.72
N ARG A 71 -10.36 10.16 2.08
CA ARG A 71 -9.81 11.50 1.79
C ARG A 71 -8.43 11.72 2.40
N HIS A 72 -8.22 11.19 3.59
CA HIS A 72 -6.98 11.36 4.33
C HIS A 72 -6.10 10.11 4.18
N HIS A 73 -4.80 10.32 4.05
CA HIS A 73 -3.78 9.30 4.22
C HIS A 73 -3.02 9.62 5.48
N TRP A 74 -2.46 8.58 6.11
CA TRP A 74 -1.55 8.75 7.23
C TRP A 74 -0.19 8.23 6.79
N ASP A 75 0.75 9.14 6.60
CA ASP A 75 2.14 8.81 6.40
C ASP A 75 2.90 8.97 7.73
N ARG A 76 3.80 8.01 7.99
CA ARG A 76 4.74 8.09 9.10
C ARG A 76 6.12 7.75 8.56
N GLN A 77 6.98 8.77 8.48
CA GLN A 77 8.38 8.57 8.18
C GLN A 77 8.99 7.63 9.23
N LEU A 78 9.64 6.56 8.78
CA LEU A 78 10.48 5.71 9.62
C LEU A 78 11.62 6.55 10.18
N ARG A 79 11.67 6.72 11.51
CA ARG A 79 12.74 7.46 12.17
C ARG A 79 13.95 6.54 12.38
N ARG A 80 15.16 7.13 12.46
CA ARG A 80 16.38 6.38 12.84
C ARG A 80 16.14 5.64 14.16
N GLY A 81 16.17 4.31 14.11
CA GLY A 81 15.98 3.43 15.27
C GLY A 81 14.68 2.60 15.26
N GLU A 82 13.70 2.92 14.39
CA GLU A 82 12.55 2.05 14.20
C GLU A 82 12.90 0.94 13.19
N SER A 83 12.77 -0.33 13.57
CA SER A 83 13.02 -1.43 12.64
C SER A 83 11.88 -1.54 11.62
N TYR A 84 12.24 -1.51 10.34
CA TYR A 84 11.32 -1.85 9.24
C TYR A 84 10.65 -3.20 9.48
N GLY A 85 11.38 -4.18 10.03
CA GLY A 85 10.86 -5.50 10.37
C GLY A 85 9.79 -5.47 11.45
N GLU A 86 9.99 -4.70 12.54
CA GLU A 86 9.00 -4.59 13.62
C GLU A 86 7.71 -3.94 13.13
N LYS A 87 7.81 -2.87 12.32
CA LYS A 87 6.62 -2.25 11.73
C LYS A 87 5.94 -3.17 10.73
N TRP A 88 6.71 -3.92 9.95
CA TRP A 88 6.14 -4.91 9.03
C TRP A 88 5.33 -5.95 9.80
N GLU A 89 5.87 -6.44 10.92
CA GLU A 89 5.17 -7.45 11.71
C GLU A 89 3.86 -6.92 12.32
N TYR A 90 3.84 -5.65 12.73
CA TYR A 90 2.59 -4.99 13.09
C TYR A 90 1.62 -4.93 11.90
N VAL A 91 2.09 -4.46 10.73
CA VAL A 91 1.27 -4.25 9.53
C VAL A 91 0.65 -5.56 9.03
N ARG A 92 1.45 -6.61 8.84
CA ARG A 92 0.97 -7.92 8.35
C ARG A 92 -0.02 -8.60 9.28
N ASN A 93 0.00 -8.28 10.58
CA ASN A 93 -0.94 -8.85 11.57
C ASN A 93 -2.28 -8.09 11.64
N ASN A 94 -2.46 -6.99 10.89
CA ASN A 94 -3.75 -6.27 10.87
C ASN A 94 -4.94 -7.14 10.44
N PRO A 95 -4.84 -7.99 9.38
CA PRO A 95 -5.93 -8.90 9.02
C PRO A 95 -6.38 -9.80 10.17
N VAL A 96 -5.43 -10.31 10.98
CA VAL A 96 -5.72 -11.12 12.17
C VAL A 96 -6.43 -10.29 13.24
N ARG A 97 -5.91 -9.10 13.55
CA ARG A 97 -6.49 -8.20 14.56
C ARG A 97 -7.90 -7.72 14.21
N HIS A 98 -8.21 -7.64 12.93
CA HIS A 98 -9.55 -7.32 12.42
C HIS A 98 -10.46 -8.54 12.25
N GLY A 99 -9.97 -9.75 12.58
CA GLY A 99 -10.74 -10.99 12.55
C GLY A 99 -11.00 -11.54 11.14
N TYR A 100 -10.23 -11.13 10.13
CA TYR A 100 -10.42 -11.61 8.75
C TYR A 100 -9.80 -12.99 8.50
N VAL A 101 -8.71 -13.30 9.20
CA VAL A 101 -7.98 -14.57 9.15
C VAL A 101 -7.43 -14.90 10.54
N THR A 102 -7.10 -16.17 10.80
CA THR A 102 -6.49 -16.61 12.06
C THR A 102 -4.96 -16.55 12.04
N ASP A 103 -4.35 -16.74 10.87
CA ASP A 103 -2.91 -16.57 10.64
C ASP A 103 -2.68 -15.42 9.66
N ALA A 104 -1.66 -14.61 9.90
CA ALA A 104 -1.33 -13.49 9.02
C ALA A 104 -0.98 -13.95 7.59
N SER A 105 -0.41 -15.14 7.45
CA SER A 105 -0.01 -15.73 6.17
C SER A 105 -1.20 -16.15 5.30
N ASP A 106 -2.38 -16.35 5.90
CA ASP A 106 -3.60 -16.71 5.18
C ASP A 106 -4.22 -15.51 4.45
N TRP A 107 -3.77 -14.27 4.72
CA TRP A 107 -4.30 -13.10 4.04
C TRP A 107 -3.74 -13.00 2.62
N PRO A 108 -4.55 -13.11 1.55
CA PRO A 108 -4.03 -13.17 0.19
C PRO A 108 -3.66 -11.81 -0.39
N TYR A 109 -4.15 -10.72 0.22
CA TYR A 109 -3.99 -9.36 -0.32
C TYR A 109 -2.81 -8.62 0.32
N GLN A 110 -1.65 -9.26 0.38
CA GLN A 110 -0.40 -8.70 0.90
C GLN A 110 0.78 -9.13 0.02
N GLY A 111 1.93 -8.49 0.17
CA GLY A 111 3.15 -8.89 -0.53
C GLY A 111 4.27 -7.86 -0.44
N GLU A 112 5.29 -8.04 -1.26
CA GLU A 112 6.44 -7.15 -1.41
C GLU A 112 6.71 -6.93 -2.90
N LEU A 113 6.73 -5.66 -3.36
CA LEU A 113 7.00 -5.35 -4.77
C LEU A 113 8.46 -4.99 -5.05
N ASN A 114 9.14 -4.35 -4.09
CA ASN A 114 10.53 -3.94 -4.19
C ASN A 114 11.21 -4.14 -2.83
N GLU A 115 12.47 -4.59 -2.84
CA GLU A 115 13.30 -4.55 -1.64
C GLU A 115 13.71 -3.10 -1.37
N LEU A 116 13.14 -2.49 -0.33
CA LEU A 116 13.46 -1.11 0.05
C LEU A 116 14.72 -1.11 0.91
N ARG A 117 15.76 -0.44 0.41
CA ARG A 117 17.02 -0.24 1.14
C ARG A 117 16.92 1.07 1.92
N TRP A 118 16.88 0.97 3.25
CA TRP A 118 16.79 2.09 4.20
C TRP A 118 18.15 2.46 4.75
#